data_AF-A0A9P5SY89-F1
#
_entry.id   AF-A0A9P5SY89-F1
#
_cell.length_a   1.000
_cell.length_b   1.000
_cell.length_c   1.000
_cell.angle_alpha   90.00
_cell.angle_beta   90.00
_cell.angle_gamma   90.00
#
_symmetry.space_group_name_H-M   'P 1'
#
loop_
_entity.id
_entity.type
_entity.pdbx_description
1 polymer ?
#
loop_
_entity_poly.entity_id
_entity_poly.type
_entity_poly.pdbx_seq_one_letter_code
_entity_poly.pdbx_strand_id
1 'polypeptide(L)'
;MSESDYSHEVAQRCDAVQELITEMINMRRASTTAARAKQNDLSMDVDDHQDEQLPRRLRERAMTGTALLSSLKGLNRDVSQQERHLKNDLAEQKHTVATVNLGYQNILYQRKYLMDEIARCRAMETLYQDVPLVSLEEFKQRAPEHLVNITPKNSTDTNNHNTTSNTDSTDDHQLMLNQLQFELEERKRFDAEKRRLLAVKAQLAKANKARKAQLNKFEKQLEQYIGASAPIQELFRDPTTSAPGGGEGHTENMVVEDGEDGERGGEGGKKGGRVRRDEDEEDERTTRRVAA
;
A
#
# COMPACT_ATOMS: atom_id res chain seq x y z
N MET A 1 35.23 21.24 -40.50
CA MET A 1 35.72 20.38 -41.59
C MET A 1 34.98 19.07 -41.47
N SER A 2 34.37 18.57 -42.54
CA SER A 2 33.77 17.24 -42.48
C SER A 2 34.88 16.19 -42.33
N GLU A 3 34.57 15.03 -41.75
CA GLU A 3 35.54 13.94 -41.56
C GLU A 3 36.16 13.48 -42.90
N SER A 4 35.41 13.60 -43.99
CA SER A 4 35.85 13.38 -45.37
C SER A 4 36.90 14.40 -45.84
N ASP A 5 36.74 15.68 -45.48
CA ASP A 5 37.66 16.75 -45.89
C ASP A 5 39.02 16.60 -45.19
N TYR A 6 39.03 16.20 -43.92
CA TYR A 6 40.25 15.98 -43.15
C TYR A 6 41.05 14.80 -43.69
N SER A 7 40.39 13.67 -43.94
CA SER A 7 41.03 12.48 -44.50
C SER A 7 41.66 12.77 -45.87
N HIS A 8 40.95 13.51 -46.72
CA HIS A 8 41.44 13.92 -48.03
C HIS A 8 42.63 14.89 -47.93
N GLU A 9 42.58 15.88 -47.04
CA GLU A 9 43.67 16.86 -46.86
C GLU A 9 44.95 16.21 -46.29
N VAL A 10 44.82 15.25 -45.37
CA VAL A 10 45.96 14.49 -44.84
C VAL A 10 46.55 13.59 -45.92
N ALA A 11 45.71 12.89 -46.69
CA ALA A 11 46.17 12.05 -47.81
C ALA A 11 46.95 12.88 -48.84
N GLN A 12 46.40 14.01 -49.27
CA GLN A 12 47.06 14.91 -50.23
C GLN A 12 48.42 15.41 -49.74
N ARG A 13 48.54 15.73 -48.44
CA ARG A 13 49.81 16.17 -47.84
C ARG A 13 50.83 15.03 -47.71
N CYS A 14 50.38 13.82 -47.39
CA CYS A 14 51.23 12.63 -47.36
C CYS A 14 51.74 12.27 -48.76
N ASP A 15 50.88 12.32 -49.77
CA ASP A 15 51.24 12.08 -51.18
C ASP A 15 52.28 13.11 -51.65
N ALA A 16 52.07 14.39 -51.36
CA ALA A 16 53.03 15.45 -51.68
C ALA A 16 54.40 15.25 -50.98
N VAL A 17 54.41 14.79 -49.73
CA VAL A 17 55.66 14.46 -49.03
C VAL A 17 56.35 13.26 -49.68
N GLN A 18 55.59 12.24 -50.09
CA GLN A 18 56.13 11.04 -50.74
C GLN A 18 56.70 11.34 -52.13
N GLU A 19 56.06 12.22 -52.90
CA GLU A 19 56.56 12.73 -54.17
C GLU A 19 57.88 13.49 -53.97
N LEU A 20 57.93 14.43 -53.01
CA LEU A 20 59.14 15.19 -52.70
C LEU A 20 60.31 14.28 -52.26
N ILE A 21 60.04 13.26 -51.46
CA ILE A 21 61.06 12.27 -51.06
C ILE A 21 61.57 11.49 -52.27
N THR A 22 60.67 11.07 -53.16
CA THR A 22 61.02 10.32 -54.38
C THR A 22 61.86 11.18 -55.33
N GLU A 23 61.49 12.44 -55.54
CA GLU A 23 62.28 13.41 -56.30
C GLU A 23 63.67 13.62 -55.69
N MET A 24 63.78 13.79 -54.37
CA MET A 24 65.07 13.93 -53.68
C MET A 24 65.96 12.69 -53.84
N ILE A 25 65.40 11.49 -53.77
CA ILE A 25 66.12 10.23 -53.99
C ILE A 25 66.61 10.13 -55.44
N ASN A 26 65.75 10.47 -56.41
CA ASN A 26 66.11 10.44 -57.84
C ASN A 26 67.19 11.48 -58.17
N MET A 27 67.12 12.70 -57.63
CA MET A 27 68.17 13.71 -57.77
C MET A 27 69.51 13.24 -57.19
N ARG A 28 69.51 12.58 -56.02
CA ARG A 28 70.72 12.00 -55.43
C ARG A 28 71.30 10.85 -56.28
N ARG A 29 70.44 9.98 -56.82
CA ARG A 29 70.86 8.88 -57.72
C ARG A 29 71.45 9.41 -59.03
N ALA A 30 70.82 10.41 -59.64
CA ALA A 30 71.32 11.05 -60.86
C ALA A 30 72.71 11.69 -60.65
N SER A 31 72.92 12.31 -59.49
CA SER A 31 74.21 12.88 -59.10
C SER A 31 75.30 11.83 -58.90
N THR A 32 75.01 10.72 -58.23
CA THR A 32 76.00 9.64 -58.06
C THR A 32 76.33 8.94 -59.38
N THR A 33 75.35 8.78 -60.27
CA THR A 33 75.62 8.26 -61.63
C THR A 33 76.43 9.23 -62.47
N ALA A 34 76.18 10.54 -62.37
CA ALA A 34 76.95 11.57 -63.07
C ALA A 34 78.39 11.66 -62.53
N ALA A 35 78.58 11.57 -61.21
CA ALA A 35 79.90 11.53 -60.58
C ALA A 35 80.70 10.29 -61.00
N ARG A 36 80.04 9.12 -61.09
CA ARG A 36 80.66 7.86 -61.56
C ARG A 36 81.01 7.90 -63.05
N ALA A 37 80.21 8.57 -63.88
CA ALA A 37 80.51 8.79 -65.29
C ALA A 37 81.70 9.75 -65.48
N LYS A 38 81.74 10.87 -64.75
CA LYS A 38 82.88 11.81 -64.71
C LYS A 38 84.19 11.15 -64.24
N GLN A 39 84.13 10.15 -63.35
CA GLN A 39 85.31 9.41 -62.88
C GLN A 39 85.87 8.41 -63.91
N ASN A 40 85.04 7.92 -64.83
CA ASN A 40 85.43 6.97 -65.87
C ASN A 40 85.95 7.65 -67.15
N ASP A 41 85.68 8.94 -67.33
CA ASP A 41 86.07 9.71 -68.51
C ASP A 41 87.20 10.69 -68.13
N LEU A 42 88.44 10.31 -68.42
CA LEU A 42 89.63 11.10 -68.11
C LEU A 42 89.82 12.20 -69.18
N SER A 43 88.95 13.21 -69.22
CA SER A 43 89.16 14.42 -70.03
C SER A 43 88.21 15.60 -69.70
N MET A 44 88.84 16.76 -69.53
CA MET A 44 88.37 18.13 -69.84
C MET A 44 87.39 18.88 -68.92
N ASP A 45 87.93 19.99 -68.39
CA ASP A 45 87.35 21.25 -67.91
C ASP A 45 85.83 21.39 -67.74
N VAL A 46 85.43 21.21 -66.47
CA VAL A 46 84.47 21.95 -65.64
C VAL A 46 83.57 23.01 -66.31
N ASP A 47 82.27 22.70 -66.35
CA ASP A 47 81.18 23.67 -66.25
C ASP A 47 80.68 23.67 -64.79
N ASP A 48 81.34 24.45 -63.92
CA ASP A 48 81.23 24.44 -62.44
C ASP A 48 79.83 24.85 -61.94
N HIS A 49 79.03 25.47 -62.82
CA HIS A 49 77.73 26.02 -62.48
C HIS A 49 76.63 24.97 -62.28
N GLN A 50 76.79 23.75 -62.79
CA GLN A 50 75.78 22.69 -62.64
C GLN A 50 75.91 21.91 -61.32
N ASP A 51 77.13 21.77 -60.80
CA ASP A 51 77.40 21.02 -59.57
C ASP A 51 76.97 21.81 -58.30
N GLU A 52 76.94 23.15 -58.32
CA GLU A 52 76.45 23.97 -57.21
C GLU A 52 74.91 24.18 -57.18
N GLN A 53 74.22 23.94 -58.30
CA GLN A 53 72.76 24.08 -58.38
C GLN A 53 72.00 22.90 -57.73
N LEU A 54 72.57 21.69 -57.79
CA LEU A 54 71.98 20.49 -57.19
C LEU A 54 71.83 20.55 -55.66
N PRO A 55 72.85 20.94 -54.85
CA PRO A 55 72.70 21.05 -53.40
C PRO A 55 71.69 22.12 -53.00
N ARG A 56 71.56 23.21 -53.78
CA ARG A 56 70.54 24.25 -53.55
C ARG A 56 69.13 23.71 -53.78
N ARG A 57 68.90 22.99 -54.88
CA ARG A 57 67.59 22.34 -55.17
C ARG A 57 67.23 21.27 -54.14
N LEU A 58 68.20 20.47 -53.70
CA LEU A 58 67.98 19.47 -52.66
C LEU A 58 67.61 20.14 -51.32
N ARG A 59 68.25 21.26 -50.97
CA ARG A 59 67.92 22.04 -49.79
C ARG A 59 66.53 22.66 -49.86
N GLU A 60 66.14 23.20 -51.02
CA GLU A 60 64.79 23.75 -51.25
C GLU A 60 63.69 22.68 -51.11
N ARG A 61 63.91 21.50 -51.70
CA ARG A 61 62.99 20.35 -51.57
C ARG A 61 62.95 19.80 -50.13
N ALA A 62 64.07 19.80 -49.42
CA ALA A 62 64.09 19.44 -48.00
C ALA A 62 63.31 20.45 -47.13
N MET A 63 63.41 21.75 -47.40
CA MET A 63 62.68 22.79 -46.67
C MET A 63 61.17 22.74 -46.90
N THR A 64 60.73 22.45 -48.12
CA THR A 64 59.30 22.24 -48.43
C THR A 64 58.77 20.96 -47.76
N GLY A 65 59.55 19.88 -47.76
CA GLY A 65 59.20 18.65 -47.04
C GLY A 65 59.08 18.82 -45.52
N THR A 66 59.99 19.58 -44.89
CA THR A 66 59.90 19.86 -43.44
C THR A 66 58.72 20.77 -43.09
N ALA A 67 58.33 21.71 -43.95
CA ALA A 67 57.13 22.52 -43.78
C ALA A 67 55.85 21.66 -43.82
N LEU A 68 55.72 20.75 -44.80
CA LEU A 68 54.58 19.83 -44.89
C LEU A 68 54.50 18.89 -43.68
N LEU A 69 55.64 18.33 -43.24
CA LEU A 69 55.70 17.49 -42.05
C LEU A 69 55.32 18.24 -40.77
N SER A 70 55.69 19.52 -40.66
CA SER A 70 55.30 20.37 -39.54
C SER A 70 53.79 20.64 -39.54
N SER A 71 53.21 20.84 -40.73
CA SER A 71 51.77 21.00 -40.92
C SER A 71 50.99 19.73 -40.52
N LEU A 72 51.47 18.55 -40.92
CA LEU A 72 50.89 17.25 -40.53
C LEU A 72 50.97 17.02 -39.01
N LYS A 73 52.10 17.37 -38.38
CA LYS A 73 52.23 17.32 -36.92
C LYS A 73 51.27 18.27 -36.21
N GLY A 74 51.03 19.46 -36.77
CA GLY A 74 50.01 20.41 -36.31
C GLY A 74 48.61 19.80 -36.34
N LEU A 75 48.18 19.30 -37.50
CA LEU A 75 46.88 18.64 -37.67
C LEU A 75 46.69 17.46 -36.70
N ASN A 76 47.72 16.65 -36.47
CA ASN A 76 47.64 15.52 -35.55
C ASN A 76 47.50 15.96 -34.09
N ARG A 77 48.17 17.06 -33.70
CA ARG A 77 48.03 17.67 -32.39
C ARG A 77 46.62 18.21 -32.19
N ASP A 78 46.06 18.87 -33.21
CA ASP A 78 44.70 19.42 -33.17
C ASP A 78 43.65 18.32 -33.00
N VAL A 79 43.76 17.23 -33.75
CA VAL A 79 42.86 16.06 -33.59
C VAL A 79 43.02 15.43 -32.21
N SER A 80 44.25 15.25 -31.74
CA SER A 80 44.50 14.71 -30.39
C SER A 80 43.90 15.61 -29.30
N GLN A 81 43.90 16.94 -29.51
CA GLN A 81 43.29 17.90 -28.59
C GLN A 81 41.75 17.84 -28.65
N GLN A 82 41.17 17.75 -29.85
CA GLN A 82 39.72 17.57 -30.02
C GLN A 82 39.24 16.25 -29.41
N GLU A 83 39.98 15.16 -29.60
CA GLU A 83 39.65 13.86 -29.00
C GLU A 83 39.62 13.95 -27.47
N ARG A 84 40.59 14.65 -26.85
CA ARG A 84 40.59 14.89 -25.41
C ARG A 84 39.40 15.74 -24.97
N HIS A 85 39.06 16.78 -25.74
CA HIS A 85 37.89 17.61 -25.46
C HIS A 85 36.60 16.79 -25.49
N LEU A 86 36.37 16.03 -26.56
CA LEU A 86 35.19 15.18 -26.72
C LEU A 86 35.11 14.10 -25.64
N LYS A 87 36.25 13.52 -25.21
CA LYS A 87 36.27 12.57 -24.09
C LYS A 87 35.87 13.22 -22.77
N ASN A 88 36.33 14.45 -22.52
CA ASN A 88 35.96 15.20 -21.32
C ASN A 88 34.46 15.56 -21.35
N ASP A 89 33.95 16.07 -22.47
CA ASP A 89 32.52 16.39 -22.64
C ASP A 89 31.66 15.14 -22.45
N LEU A 90 32.05 14.01 -23.05
CA LEU A 90 31.34 12.74 -22.88
C LEU A 90 31.35 12.28 -21.42
N ALA A 91 32.46 12.46 -20.70
CA ALA A 91 32.54 12.12 -19.28
C ALA A 91 31.61 13.00 -18.43
N GLU A 92 31.54 14.30 -18.73
CA GLU A 92 30.62 15.23 -18.07
C GLU A 92 29.16 14.88 -18.35
N GLN A 93 28.80 14.63 -19.61
CA GLN A 93 27.45 14.21 -19.97
C GLN A 93 27.07 12.88 -19.31
N LYS A 94 27.98 11.90 -19.27
CA LYS A 94 27.77 10.64 -18.53
C LYS A 94 27.53 10.88 -17.05
N HIS A 95 28.30 11.78 -16.43
CA HIS A 95 28.14 12.13 -15.03
C HIS A 95 26.77 12.77 -14.77
N THR A 96 26.35 13.71 -15.61
CA THR A 96 25.03 14.35 -15.54
C THR A 96 23.90 13.32 -15.65
N VAL A 97 23.99 12.41 -16.62
CA VAL A 97 23.01 11.32 -16.78
C VAL A 97 22.96 10.42 -15.55
N ALA A 98 24.11 10.08 -14.96
CA ALA A 98 24.15 9.27 -13.74
C ALA A 98 23.47 9.99 -12.56
N THR A 99 23.72 11.29 -12.39
CA THR A 99 23.08 12.12 -11.37
C THR A 99 21.56 12.18 -11.53
N VAL A 100 21.08 12.40 -12.76
CA VAL A 100 19.64 12.41 -13.06
C VAL A 100 19.02 11.03 -12.81
N ASN A 101 19.70 9.95 -13.21
CA ASN A 101 19.22 8.60 -12.98
C ASN A 101 19.11 8.28 -11.47
N LEU A 102 20.08 8.70 -10.66
CA LEU A 102 19.99 8.56 -9.20
C LEU A 102 18.79 9.33 -8.64
N GLY A 103 18.57 10.57 -9.09
CA GLY A 103 17.39 11.35 -8.72
C GLY A 103 16.07 10.66 -9.11
N TYR A 104 16.02 10.08 -10.30
CA TYR A 104 14.87 9.31 -10.77
C TYR A 104 14.59 8.08 -9.90
N GLN A 105 15.63 7.31 -9.53
CA GLN A 105 15.47 6.15 -8.64
C GLN A 105 14.98 6.57 -7.25
N ASN A 106 15.48 7.68 -6.71
CA ASN A 106 15.01 8.21 -5.43
C ASN A 106 13.50 8.53 -5.47
N ILE A 107 13.03 9.17 -6.55
CA ILE A 107 11.61 9.48 -6.72
C ILE A 107 10.77 8.21 -6.89
N LEU A 108 11.26 7.21 -7.65
CA LEU A 108 10.58 5.92 -7.78
C LEU A 108 10.41 5.22 -6.43
N TYR A 109 11.45 5.24 -5.60
CA TYR A 109 11.39 4.70 -4.25
C TYR A 109 10.36 5.43 -3.40
N GLN A 110 10.37 6.76 -3.40
CA GLN A 110 9.38 7.57 -2.67
C GLN A 110 7.96 7.30 -3.15
N ARG A 111 7.74 7.23 -4.47
CA ARG A 111 6.43 6.88 -5.05
C ARG A 111 5.95 5.53 -4.56
N LYS A 112 6.81 4.51 -4.60
CA LYS A 112 6.46 3.16 -4.13
C LYS A 112 6.13 3.19 -2.63
N TYR A 113 6.98 3.81 -1.82
CA TYR A 113 6.77 3.96 -0.39
C TYR A 113 5.42 4.60 -0.07
N LEU A 114 5.10 5.71 -0.73
CA LEU A 114 3.82 6.41 -0.53
C LEU A 114 2.63 5.57 -0.98
N MET A 115 2.74 4.84 -2.10
CA MET A 115 1.67 3.94 -2.56
C MET A 115 1.43 2.80 -1.57
N ASP A 116 2.51 2.19 -1.05
CA ASP A 116 2.43 1.14 -0.05
C ASP A 116 1.86 1.68 1.28
N GLU A 117 2.21 2.91 1.67
CA GLU A 117 1.65 3.57 2.86
C GLU A 117 0.17 3.89 2.68
N ILE A 118 -0.24 4.41 1.52
CA ILE A 118 -1.66 4.64 1.22
C ILE A 118 -2.43 3.32 1.25
N ALA A 119 -1.87 2.23 0.71
CA ALA A 119 -2.48 0.91 0.78
C ALA A 119 -2.62 0.43 2.24
N ARG A 120 -1.60 0.62 3.09
CA ARG A 120 -1.68 0.35 4.53
C ARG A 120 -2.77 1.16 5.21
N CYS A 121 -2.84 2.47 4.97
CA CYS A 121 -3.87 3.34 5.54
C CYS A 121 -5.28 2.96 5.09
N ARG A 122 -5.45 2.51 3.83
CA ARG A 122 -6.74 2.06 3.28
C ARG A 122 -7.15 0.69 3.79
N ALA A 123 -6.19 -0.20 4.01
CA ALA A 123 -6.42 -1.53 4.57
C ALA A 123 -6.59 -1.53 6.09
N MET A 124 -6.41 -0.36 6.74
CA MET A 124 -6.65 -0.22 8.17
C MET A 124 -8.14 -0.45 8.45
N GLU A 125 -8.47 -1.67 8.85
CA GLU A 125 -9.81 -2.05 9.27
C GLU A 125 -10.11 -1.39 10.62
N THR A 126 -11.18 -0.62 10.65
CA THR A 126 -11.64 0.05 11.86
C THR A 126 -12.87 -0.66 12.39
N LEU A 127 -12.89 -1.00 13.68
CA LEU A 127 -13.99 -1.74 14.33
C LEU A 127 -15.40 -1.17 14.08
N TYR A 128 -15.52 0.12 13.75
CA TYR A 128 -16.83 0.75 13.51
C TYR A 128 -17.48 0.32 12.18
N GLN A 129 -16.70 -0.20 11.23
CA GLN A 129 -17.21 -0.52 9.88
C GLN A 129 -18.08 -1.79 9.87
N ASP A 130 -17.92 -2.68 10.86
CA ASP A 130 -18.68 -3.92 10.99
C ASP A 130 -19.82 -3.85 12.02
N VAL A 131 -20.10 -2.67 12.58
CA VAL A 131 -21.17 -2.55 13.58
C VAL A 131 -22.52 -2.69 12.86
N PRO A 132 -23.38 -3.66 13.26
CA PRO A 132 -24.71 -3.77 12.70
C PRO A 132 -25.52 -2.54 13.13
N LEU A 133 -25.77 -1.65 12.16
CA LEU A 133 -26.53 -0.41 12.30
C LEU A 133 -27.92 -0.59 11.70
N VAL A 134 -28.89 0.13 12.26
CA VAL A 134 -30.23 0.28 11.65
C VAL A 134 -30.07 0.88 10.25
N SER A 135 -30.84 0.39 9.28
CA SER A 135 -30.72 0.87 7.89
C SER A 135 -30.98 2.37 7.78
N LEU A 136 -30.40 3.03 6.77
CA LEU A 136 -30.58 4.48 6.56
C LEU A 136 -32.06 4.87 6.41
N GLU A 137 -32.87 3.99 5.82
CA GLU A 137 -34.30 4.21 5.63
C GLU A 137 -35.06 4.18 6.96
N GLU A 138 -34.81 3.18 7.80
CA GLU A 138 -35.41 3.09 9.14
C GLU A 138 -34.94 4.22 10.05
N PHE A 139 -33.68 4.66 9.91
CA PHE A 139 -33.16 5.83 10.62
C PHE A 139 -33.94 7.09 10.24
N LYS A 140 -34.13 7.36 8.95
CA LYS A 140 -34.89 8.54 8.49
C LYS A 140 -36.35 8.55 8.97
N GLN A 141 -36.94 7.38 9.16
CA GLN A 141 -38.34 7.26 9.62
C GLN A 141 -38.48 7.38 11.14
N ARG A 142 -37.50 6.90 11.92
CA ARG A 142 -37.58 6.85 13.40
C ARG A 142 -36.85 7.99 14.09
N ALA A 143 -35.84 8.57 13.44
CA ALA A 143 -35.05 9.64 14.02
C ALA A 143 -35.80 10.99 13.99
N PRO A 144 -35.64 11.81 15.03
CA PRO A 144 -36.11 13.20 15.01
C PRO A 144 -35.58 13.99 13.80
N GLU A 145 -36.42 14.84 13.20
CA GLU A 145 -36.11 15.60 11.96
C GLU A 145 -34.83 16.45 12.05
N HIS A 146 -34.44 16.89 13.25
CA HIS A 146 -33.22 17.67 13.48
C HIS A 146 -31.91 16.87 13.36
N LEU A 147 -31.98 15.53 13.38
CA LEU A 147 -30.84 14.65 13.15
C LEU A 147 -30.73 14.20 11.68
N VAL A 148 -31.85 14.26 10.95
CA VAL A 148 -31.93 13.88 9.53
C VAL A 148 -31.61 15.06 8.61
N ASN A 149 -32.07 16.26 8.96
CA ASN A 149 -31.83 17.47 8.18
C ASN A 149 -30.54 18.13 8.68
N ILE A 150 -29.41 17.80 8.05
CA ILE A 150 -28.16 18.50 8.29
C ILE A 150 -28.30 19.89 7.67
N THR A 151 -28.56 20.91 8.50
CA THR A 151 -28.42 22.30 8.06
C THR A 151 -26.92 22.55 7.87
N PRO A 152 -26.43 22.85 6.65
CA PRO A 152 -25.01 23.08 6.42
C PRO A 152 -24.58 24.31 7.23
N LYS A 153 -23.79 24.11 8.28
CA LYS A 153 -23.36 25.18 9.20
C LYS A 153 -22.14 25.97 8.69
N ASN A 154 -21.77 25.87 7.42
CA ASN A 154 -20.44 26.30 6.96
C ASN A 154 -20.44 27.09 5.62
N SER A 155 -21.57 27.65 5.18
CA SER A 155 -21.63 28.51 3.98
C SER A 155 -21.46 30.01 4.30
N THR A 156 -20.49 30.40 5.14
CA THR A 156 -20.15 31.82 5.35
C THR A 156 -18.86 32.27 4.65
N ASP A 157 -18.11 31.38 4.01
CA ASP A 157 -16.90 31.77 3.26
C ASP A 157 -17.13 31.61 1.75
N THR A 158 -17.61 32.68 1.11
CA THR A 158 -17.88 32.78 -0.33
C THR A 158 -16.62 32.95 -1.20
N ASN A 159 -15.43 32.56 -0.74
CA ASN A 159 -14.17 32.86 -1.42
C ASN A 159 -13.23 31.65 -1.59
N ASN A 160 -13.74 30.51 -2.09
CA ASN A 160 -12.85 29.50 -2.66
C ASN A 160 -13.50 28.80 -3.86
N HIS A 161 -13.19 29.29 -5.05
CA HIS A 161 -13.54 28.67 -6.32
C HIS A 161 -12.54 27.54 -6.62
N ASN A 162 -12.71 26.42 -5.94
CA ASN A 162 -12.21 25.11 -6.36
C ASN A 162 -13.35 24.11 -6.17
N THR A 163 -14.32 24.19 -7.08
CA THR A 163 -15.47 23.30 -7.14
C THR A 163 -15.11 22.11 -8.03
N THR A 164 -14.53 21.07 -7.43
CA THR A 164 -14.62 19.71 -7.99
C THR A 164 -14.70 18.72 -6.82
N SER A 165 -15.91 18.20 -6.60
CA SER A 165 -16.22 16.89 -5.97
C SER A 165 -15.86 16.62 -4.50
N ASN A 166 -15.95 17.58 -3.58
CA ASN A 166 -15.69 17.31 -2.14
C ASN A 166 -16.79 17.80 -1.17
N THR A 167 -17.95 18.24 -1.67
CA THR A 167 -19.08 18.67 -0.83
C THR A 167 -19.89 17.50 -0.28
N ASP A 168 -19.93 16.35 -0.96
CA ASP A 168 -20.82 15.24 -0.58
C ASP A 168 -20.28 14.44 0.63
N SER A 169 -18.96 14.40 0.82
CA SER A 169 -18.32 13.58 1.86
C SER A 169 -18.47 14.15 3.28
N THR A 170 -18.66 15.46 3.42
CA THR A 170 -18.79 16.10 4.75
C THR A 170 -20.20 15.92 5.31
N ASP A 171 -21.21 16.02 4.46
CA ASP A 171 -22.62 15.85 4.86
C ASP A 171 -22.94 14.37 5.13
N ASP A 172 -22.42 13.44 4.31
CA ASP A 172 -22.55 12.00 4.54
C ASP A 172 -21.91 11.55 5.86
N HIS A 173 -20.71 12.06 6.18
CA HIS A 173 -20.04 11.76 7.43
C HIS A 173 -20.84 12.28 8.65
N GLN A 174 -21.42 13.48 8.54
CA GLN A 174 -22.29 14.01 9.59
C GLN A 174 -23.56 13.16 9.76
N LEU A 175 -24.13 12.65 8.68
CA LEU A 175 -25.30 11.77 8.74
C LEU A 175 -24.96 10.45 9.45
N MET A 176 -23.79 9.87 9.15
CA MET A 176 -23.28 8.68 9.83
C MET A 176 -23.10 8.92 11.34
N LEU A 177 -22.56 10.08 11.75
CA LEU A 177 -22.42 10.43 13.16
C LEU A 177 -23.79 10.55 13.86
N ASN A 178 -24.76 11.18 13.22
CA ASN A 178 -26.11 11.32 13.77
C ASN A 178 -26.81 9.95 13.90
N GLN A 179 -26.61 9.06 12.91
CA GLN A 179 -27.10 7.69 12.94
C GLN A 179 -26.49 6.89 14.12
N LEU A 180 -25.17 7.01 14.33
CA LEU A 180 -24.47 6.36 15.44
C LEU A 180 -24.96 6.86 16.81
N GLN A 181 -25.21 8.17 16.93
CA GLN A 181 -25.74 8.76 18.16
C GLN A 181 -27.15 8.26 18.47
N PHE A 182 -28.04 8.24 17.47
CA PHE A 182 -29.39 7.72 17.62
C PHE A 182 -29.40 6.24 18.01
N GLU A 183 -28.57 5.41 17.37
CA GLU A 183 -28.45 3.98 17.70
C GLU A 183 -27.96 3.79 19.14
N LEU A 184 -26.98 4.57 19.58
CA LEU A 184 -26.47 4.53 20.96
C LEU A 184 -27.58 4.86 21.97
N GLU A 185 -28.38 5.88 21.70
CA GLU A 185 -29.51 6.28 22.55
C GLU A 185 -30.59 5.21 22.59
N GLU A 186 -30.95 4.62 21.44
CA GLU A 186 -31.92 3.54 21.37
C GLU A 186 -31.44 2.29 22.11
N ARG A 187 -30.16 1.91 21.98
CA ARG A 187 -29.57 0.80 22.75
C ARG A 187 -29.64 1.06 24.26
N LYS A 188 -29.31 2.28 24.70
CA LYS A 188 -29.45 2.67 26.11
C LYS A 188 -30.90 2.60 26.59
N ARG A 189 -31.85 3.04 25.75
CA ARG A 189 -33.29 2.99 26.05
C ARG A 189 -33.77 1.54 26.20
N PHE A 190 -33.42 0.66 25.27
CA PHE A 190 -33.77 -0.75 25.32
C PHE A 190 -33.13 -1.47 26.49
N ASP A 191 -31.88 -1.18 26.83
CA ASP A 191 -31.22 -1.75 28.01
C ASP A 191 -31.89 -1.30 29.32
N ALA A 192 -32.28 -0.03 29.42
CA ALA A 192 -33.02 0.49 30.57
C ALA A 192 -34.39 -0.21 30.71
N GLU A 193 -35.13 -0.34 29.61
CA GLU A 193 -36.44 -1.00 29.60
C GLU A 193 -36.32 -2.50 29.90
N LYS A 194 -35.32 -3.19 29.34
CA LYS A 194 -35.01 -4.59 29.65
C LYS A 194 -34.74 -4.77 31.14
N ARG A 195 -33.94 -3.89 31.76
CA ARG A 195 -33.67 -3.93 33.20
C ARG A 195 -34.95 -3.70 34.01
N ARG A 196 -35.80 -2.76 33.60
CA ARG A 196 -37.10 -2.50 34.23
C ARG A 196 -38.03 -3.72 34.17
N LEU A 197 -38.18 -4.30 32.98
CA LEU A 197 -39.02 -5.49 32.77
C LEU A 197 -38.49 -6.71 33.54
N LEU A 198 -37.17 -6.90 33.61
CA LEU A 198 -36.58 -7.96 34.42
C LEU A 198 -36.86 -7.77 35.92
N ALA A 199 -36.80 -6.53 36.41
CA ALA A 199 -37.16 -6.23 37.80
C ALA A 199 -38.66 -6.51 38.08
N VAL A 200 -39.55 -6.10 37.18
CA VAL A 200 -41.00 -6.39 37.28
C VAL A 200 -41.26 -7.89 37.24
N LYS A 201 -40.61 -8.63 36.33
CA LYS A 201 -40.70 -10.09 36.25
C LYS A 201 -40.28 -10.75 37.56
N ALA A 202 -39.15 -10.33 38.13
CA ALA A 202 -38.67 -10.87 39.40
C ALA A 202 -39.66 -10.58 40.56
N GLN A 203 -40.24 -9.39 40.59
CA GLN A 203 -41.24 -9.01 41.59
C GLN A 203 -42.54 -9.82 41.46
N LEU A 204 -43.05 -9.99 40.24
CA LEU A 204 -44.24 -10.79 39.96
C LEU A 204 -44.01 -12.27 40.29
N ALA A 205 -42.84 -12.83 39.92
CA ALA A 205 -42.49 -14.20 40.28
C ALA A 205 -42.48 -14.41 41.80
N LYS A 206 -41.92 -13.46 42.56
CA LYS A 206 -41.95 -13.49 44.03
C LYS A 206 -43.37 -13.40 44.59
N ALA A 207 -44.20 -12.51 44.04
CA ALA A 207 -45.60 -12.35 44.45
C ALA A 207 -46.43 -13.62 44.16
N ASN A 208 -46.25 -14.23 42.99
CA ASN A 208 -46.90 -15.49 42.63
C ASN A 208 -46.46 -16.64 43.55
N LYS A 209 -45.16 -16.76 43.85
CA LYS A 209 -44.66 -17.76 44.82
C LYS A 209 -45.28 -17.57 46.21
N ALA A 210 -45.40 -16.32 46.67
CA ALA A 210 -46.03 -16.00 47.95
C ALA A 210 -47.53 -16.34 47.96
N ARG A 211 -48.27 -15.98 46.90
CA ARG A 211 -49.69 -16.32 46.74
C ARG A 211 -49.91 -17.82 46.68
N LYS A 212 -49.09 -18.57 45.94
CA LYS A 212 -49.14 -20.04 45.89
C LYS A 212 -48.91 -20.65 47.27
N ALA A 213 -47.92 -20.15 48.02
CA ALA A 213 -47.69 -20.59 49.39
C ALA A 213 -48.87 -20.27 50.33
N GLN A 214 -49.56 -19.15 50.13
CA GLN A 214 -50.76 -18.79 50.90
C GLN A 214 -51.97 -19.64 50.51
N LEU A 215 -52.16 -19.93 49.22
CA LEU A 215 -53.20 -20.83 48.73
C LEU A 215 -53.05 -22.22 49.35
N ASN A 216 -51.83 -22.77 49.34
CA ASN A 216 -51.52 -24.06 49.96
C ASN A 216 -51.77 -24.07 51.49
N LYS A 217 -51.68 -22.92 52.16
CA LYS A 217 -52.06 -22.81 53.58
C LYS A 217 -53.57 -22.86 53.77
N PHE A 218 -54.32 -22.12 52.95
CA PHE A 218 -55.77 -22.15 52.99
C PHE A 218 -56.32 -23.53 52.64
N GLU A 219 -55.74 -24.21 51.64
CA GLU A 219 -56.08 -25.58 51.27
C GLU A 219 -55.94 -26.54 52.48
N LYS A 220 -54.80 -26.48 53.19
CA LYS A 220 -54.60 -27.27 54.42
C LYS A 220 -55.60 -26.93 55.53
N GLN A 221 -55.94 -25.65 55.71
CA GLN A 221 -56.93 -25.24 56.72
C GLN A 221 -58.35 -25.69 56.36
N LEU A 222 -58.71 -25.64 55.06
CA LEU A 222 -59.97 -26.16 54.55
C LEU A 222 -60.06 -27.67 54.75
N GLU A 223 -58.99 -28.41 54.44
CA GLU A 223 -58.91 -29.85 54.68
C GLU A 223 -59.11 -30.19 56.17
N GLN A 224 -58.46 -29.43 57.06
CA GLN A 224 -58.67 -29.56 58.51
C GLN A 224 -60.10 -29.23 58.93
N TYR A 225 -60.70 -28.16 58.40
CA TYR A 225 -62.08 -27.78 58.71
C TYR A 225 -63.07 -28.84 58.22
N ILE A 226 -62.91 -29.35 56.99
CA ILE A 226 -63.73 -30.44 56.45
C ILE A 226 -63.62 -31.66 57.36
N GLY A 227 -62.40 -32.09 57.69
CA GLY A 227 -62.17 -33.21 58.61
C GLY A 227 -62.78 -33.01 60.00
N ALA A 228 -62.67 -31.81 60.56
CA ALA A 228 -63.25 -31.46 61.86
C ALA A 228 -64.79 -31.32 61.82
N SER A 229 -65.36 -30.97 60.66
CA SER A 229 -66.80 -30.84 60.45
C SER A 229 -67.48 -32.18 60.14
N ALA A 230 -66.74 -33.20 59.68
CA ALA A 230 -67.27 -34.51 59.33
C ALA A 230 -68.08 -35.18 60.47
N PRO A 231 -67.66 -35.15 61.75
CA PRO A 231 -68.45 -35.70 62.85
C PRO A 231 -69.76 -34.93 63.11
N ILE A 232 -69.76 -33.62 62.89
CA ILE A 232 -70.95 -32.76 63.05
C ILE A 232 -71.93 -33.02 61.89
N GLN A 233 -71.42 -33.18 60.67
CA GLN A 233 -72.23 -33.60 59.53
C GLN A 233 -72.84 -34.99 59.74
N GLU A 234 -72.08 -35.90 60.35
CA GLU A 234 -72.57 -37.24 60.72
C GLU A 234 -73.65 -37.20 61.81
N LEU A 235 -73.59 -36.21 62.72
CA LEU A 235 -74.59 -35.97 63.76
C LEU A 235 -75.90 -35.37 63.21
N PHE A 236 -75.82 -34.55 62.16
CA PHE A 236 -76.97 -33.97 61.45
C PHE A 236 -77.46 -34.83 60.27
N ARG A 237 -76.87 -36.01 60.08
CA ARG A 237 -77.30 -36.97 59.08
C ARG A 237 -78.56 -37.69 59.58
N ASP A 238 -79.74 -37.12 59.29
CA ASP A 238 -81.00 -37.79 59.62
C ASP A 238 -81.08 -39.17 58.95
N PRO A 239 -81.52 -40.22 59.67
CA PRO A 239 -81.45 -41.62 59.22
C PRO A 239 -82.46 -41.99 58.11
N THR A 240 -83.13 -41.02 57.48
CA THR A 240 -84.12 -41.29 56.42
C THR A 240 -83.76 -40.63 55.09
N THR A 241 -82.58 -40.93 54.57
CA THR A 241 -82.37 -41.16 53.12
C THR A 241 -81.08 -41.96 52.92
N SER A 242 -81.06 -43.19 53.40
CA SER A 242 -80.31 -44.23 52.68
C SER A 242 -81.30 -45.30 52.25
N ALA A 243 -81.76 -45.17 51.00
CA ALA A 243 -82.23 -46.29 50.21
C ALA A 243 -81.77 -46.11 48.76
N PRO A 244 -81.48 -47.21 48.05
CA PRO A 244 -80.43 -47.29 47.06
C PRO A 244 -80.96 -47.26 45.61
N GLY A 245 -80.11 -46.82 44.69
CA GLY A 245 -80.31 -46.97 43.24
C GLY A 245 -79.29 -46.11 42.49
N GLY A 246 -78.28 -46.72 41.86
CA GLY A 246 -78.21 -46.78 40.39
C GLY A 246 -77.77 -45.41 39.85
N GLY A 247 -76.48 -45.16 39.62
CA GLY A 247 -75.76 -45.76 38.50
C GLY A 247 -75.97 -44.89 37.27
N GLU A 248 -75.09 -43.92 37.05
CA GLU A 248 -74.76 -43.41 35.72
C GLU A 248 -73.42 -42.70 35.78
N GLY A 249 -72.45 -43.25 35.05
CA GLY A 249 -71.17 -42.60 34.84
C GLY A 249 -71.36 -41.41 33.92
N HIS A 250 -70.83 -40.26 34.33
CA HIS A 250 -70.38 -39.26 33.39
C HIS A 250 -68.93 -38.91 33.73
N THR A 251 -68.03 -39.51 32.96
CA THR A 251 -66.67 -39.02 32.77
C THR A 251 -66.77 -37.71 32.01
N GLU A 252 -66.76 -36.59 32.72
CA GLU A 252 -66.48 -35.30 32.09
C GLU A 252 -65.01 -34.96 32.35
N ASN A 253 -64.22 -35.07 31.28
CA ASN A 253 -62.84 -34.62 31.19
C ASN A 253 -62.75 -33.15 31.62
N MET A 254 -62.32 -32.89 32.83
CA MET A 254 -61.69 -31.62 33.17
C MET A 254 -60.19 -31.82 32.98
N VAL A 255 -59.73 -31.51 31.76
CA VAL A 255 -58.32 -31.34 31.43
C VAL A 255 -57.80 -30.17 32.27
N VAL A 256 -57.26 -30.48 33.44
CA VAL A 256 -56.30 -29.62 34.13
C VAL A 256 -54.95 -29.95 33.50
N GLU A 257 -54.60 -29.22 32.43
CA GLU A 257 -53.21 -29.13 31.99
C GLU A 257 -52.44 -28.28 33.00
N ASP A 258 -52.08 -28.91 34.12
CA ASP A 258 -50.86 -28.53 34.85
C ASP A 258 -49.69 -29.24 34.14
N GLY A 259 -49.09 -28.52 33.19
CA GLY A 259 -47.96 -28.98 32.37
C GLY A 259 -46.79 -28.00 32.41
N GLU A 260 -46.08 -28.03 33.54
CA GLU A 260 -44.62 -27.89 33.66
C GLU A 260 -43.91 -26.70 32.98
N ASP A 261 -43.77 -25.60 33.73
CA ASP A 261 -42.62 -24.70 33.58
C ASP A 261 -41.33 -25.46 33.92
N GLY A 262 -40.66 -25.96 32.89
CA GLY A 262 -39.30 -26.48 32.96
C GLY A 262 -38.28 -25.38 33.27
N GLU A 263 -38.15 -25.01 34.54
CA GLU A 263 -36.94 -24.37 35.06
C GLU A 263 -35.78 -25.39 35.01
N ARG A 264 -35.06 -25.45 33.88
CA ARG A 264 -33.67 -25.94 33.86
C ARG A 264 -32.76 -24.89 34.50
N GLY A 265 -32.74 -24.88 35.84
CA GLY A 265 -31.66 -24.33 36.62
C GLY A 265 -30.52 -25.35 36.74
N GLY A 266 -29.48 -25.20 35.92
CA GLY A 266 -28.18 -25.82 36.16
C GLY A 266 -27.29 -24.84 36.92
N GLU A 267 -27.23 -24.97 38.24
CA GLU A 267 -26.22 -24.32 39.08
C GLU A 267 -24.90 -25.12 39.06
N GLY A 268 -23.78 -24.38 39.03
CA GLY A 268 -22.69 -24.62 39.98
C GLY A 268 -21.52 -25.51 39.55
N GLY A 269 -20.41 -24.86 39.19
CA GLY A 269 -19.10 -25.51 39.06
C GLY A 269 -17.92 -24.54 38.96
N LYS A 270 -17.70 -23.71 39.99
CA LYS A 270 -16.43 -22.97 40.16
C LYS A 270 -15.30 -23.94 40.50
N LYS A 271 -14.21 -23.93 39.73
CA LYS A 271 -12.84 -24.04 40.27
C LYS A 271 -11.88 -23.20 39.42
N GLY A 272 -11.19 -22.28 40.08
CA GLY A 272 -10.07 -21.55 39.51
C GLY A 272 -8.83 -22.45 39.36
N GLY A 273 -8.00 -22.08 38.41
CA GLY A 273 -6.66 -22.63 38.19
C GLY A 273 -5.87 -21.67 37.33
N ARG A 274 -4.96 -20.93 37.97
CA ARG A 274 -4.00 -20.00 37.36
C ARG A 274 -2.78 -20.81 36.88
N VAL A 275 -2.08 -20.25 35.89
CA VAL A 275 -0.66 -20.46 35.49
C VAL A 275 -0.37 -21.48 34.38
N ARG A 276 0.09 -20.95 33.23
CA ARG A 276 1.35 -21.19 32.46
C ARG A 276 1.05 -20.72 31.02
N ARG A 277 1.54 -19.57 30.55
CA ARG A 277 2.89 -19.27 30.03
C ARG A 277 3.29 -20.27 28.95
N ASP A 278 2.85 -20.01 27.73
CA ASP A 278 3.51 -20.44 26.51
C ASP A 278 4.14 -19.17 25.90
N GLU A 279 5.33 -18.88 26.41
CA GLU A 279 6.39 -18.26 25.61
C GLU A 279 6.97 -19.42 24.76
N ASP A 280 7.38 -19.10 23.53
CA ASP A 280 8.19 -19.92 22.60
C ASP A 280 7.42 -20.83 21.61
N GLU A 281 7.30 -20.36 20.35
CA GLU A 281 7.62 -21.14 19.11
C GLU A 281 7.06 -20.45 17.83
N GLU A 282 7.54 -19.27 17.42
CA GLU A 282 7.48 -18.86 15.99
C GLU A 282 8.64 -17.93 15.52
N ASP A 283 9.77 -17.86 16.25
CA ASP A 283 10.91 -16.98 15.91
C ASP A 283 12.18 -17.72 15.42
N GLU A 284 12.06 -18.84 14.69
CA GLU A 284 13.23 -19.60 14.20
C GLU A 284 13.30 -19.82 12.67
N ARG A 285 12.54 -19.07 11.86
CA ARG A 285 12.68 -19.13 10.37
C ARG A 285 13.23 -17.91 9.67
N THR A 286 13.61 -16.85 10.39
CA THR A 286 14.05 -15.59 9.74
C THR A 286 15.53 -15.25 9.94
N THR A 287 16.28 -15.98 10.77
CA THR A 287 17.71 -15.69 11.03
C THR A 287 18.71 -16.56 10.27
N ARG A 288 18.28 -17.45 9.36
CA ARG A 288 19.21 -18.33 8.60
C ARG A 288 19.56 -17.89 7.18
N ARG A 289 19.43 -16.59 6.85
CA ARG A 289 19.78 -16.07 5.50
C ARG A 289 20.62 -14.79 5.48
N VAL A 290 21.33 -14.47 6.56
CA VAL A 290 22.38 -13.42 6.57
C VAL A 290 23.59 -13.91 7.37
N ALA A 291 24.16 -15.03 6.95
CA ALA A 291 25.50 -15.48 7.32
C ALA A 291 25.95 -16.57 6.34
N ALA A 292 26.15 -16.16 5.09
CA ALA A 292 26.93 -16.84 4.05
C ALA A 292 27.25 -15.80 2.98
#